data_AF-A0AAV1LM26-F1
#
_entry.id   AF-A0AAV1LM26-F1
#
_cell.length_a   1.000
_cell.length_b   1.000
_cell.length_c   1.000
_cell.angle_alpha   90.00
_cell.angle_beta   90.00
_cell.angle_gamma   90.00
#
_symmetry.space_group_name_H-M   'P 1'
#
loop_
_entity.id
_entity.type
_entity.pdbx_description
1 polymer ?
#
loop_
_entity_poly.entity_id
_entity_poly.type
_entity_poly.pdbx_seq_one_letter_code
_entity_poly.pdbx_strand_id
1 'polypeptide(L)'
;MPTITYTFGIVKWSDTDIGNIERTTRVLLTKYQFHHPNSATERVTLPRAEGGRGLVDLRRLYSKLIKNLQNYFLSKESSPLHQIVTLADNGYTPLDLLHSKEVEPLVADAEYLKTKLNQWASKPLHGRIQFVVDAAKGRTSIFQDLIVNTNKINFMMKKS
;
A
#
# COMPACT_ATOMS: atom_id res chain seq x y z
N MET A 1 -3.05 12.08 -2.47
CA MET A 1 -3.78 13.35 -2.28
C MET A 1 -2.74 14.43 -2.00
N PRO A 2 -2.49 15.35 -2.94
CA PRO A 2 -1.35 16.27 -2.84
C PRO A 2 -1.46 17.24 -1.65
N THR A 3 -2.67 17.62 -1.25
CA THR A 3 -2.90 18.61 -0.18
C THR A 3 -2.38 18.17 1.19
N ILE A 4 -2.68 16.94 1.60
CA ILE A 4 -2.26 16.45 2.92
C ILE A 4 -0.76 16.14 2.96
N THR A 5 -0.18 15.69 1.85
CA THR A 5 1.25 15.31 1.80
C THR A 5 2.19 16.47 2.05
N TYR A 6 1.84 17.70 1.65
CA TYR A 6 2.67 18.88 1.94
C TYR A 6 2.75 19.19 3.43
N THR A 7 1.72 18.84 4.19
CA THR A 7 1.68 19.11 5.64
C THR A 7 2.48 18.10 6.45
N PHE A 8 2.76 16.91 5.91
CA PHE A 8 3.42 15.82 6.65
C PHE A 8 4.83 16.18 7.12
N GLY A 9 5.57 17.00 6.37
CA GLY A 9 6.91 17.44 6.78
C GLY A 9 6.93 18.65 7.73
N ILE A 10 5.76 19.24 8.04
CA ILE A 10 5.66 20.51 8.78
C ILE A 10 4.86 20.31 10.07
N VAL A 11 3.70 19.67 9.96
CA VAL A 11 2.76 19.45 11.07
C VAL A 11 2.99 18.07 11.68
N LYS A 12 3.05 18.00 13.01
CA LYS A 12 3.12 16.73 13.75
C LYS A 12 1.76 16.05 13.74
N TRP A 13 1.57 15.15 12.77
CA TRP A 13 0.38 14.30 12.68
C TRP A 13 0.46 13.17 13.70
N SER A 14 -0.53 13.05 14.58
CA SER A 14 -0.63 11.88 15.46
C SER A 14 -1.24 10.69 14.71
N ASP A 15 -0.98 9.48 15.20
CA ASP A 15 -1.63 8.27 14.68
C ASP A 15 -3.17 8.34 14.77
N THR A 16 -3.67 9.05 15.77
CA THR A 16 -5.09 9.30 15.98
C THR A 16 -5.65 10.21 14.88
N ASP A 17 -4.94 11.27 14.51
CA ASP A 17 -5.37 12.21 13.47
C ASP A 17 -5.44 11.53 12.10
N ILE A 18 -4.40 10.78 11.76
CA ILE A 18 -4.35 9.99 10.52
C ILE A 18 -5.50 8.97 10.53
N GLY A 19 -5.71 8.27 11.64
CA GLY A 19 -6.80 7.30 11.81
C GLY A 19 -8.20 7.94 11.71
N ASN A 20 -8.36 9.18 12.20
CA ASN A 20 -9.61 9.92 12.11
C ASN A 20 -9.96 10.28 10.66
N ILE A 21 -8.96 10.65 9.85
CA ILE A 21 -9.15 10.90 8.42
C ILE A 21 -9.53 9.59 7.70
N GLU A 22 -8.84 8.49 7.98
CA GLU A 22 -9.18 7.17 7.42
C GLU A 22 -10.55 6.66 7.87
N ARG A 23 -11.00 6.99 9.09
CA ARG A 23 -12.36 6.71 9.55
C ARG A 23 -13.39 7.55 8.81
N THR A 24 -13.14 8.85 8.67
CA THR A 24 -14.04 9.79 7.99
C THR A 24 -14.20 9.42 6.53
N THR A 25 -13.12 9.06 5.83
CA THR A 25 -13.20 8.58 4.45
C THR A 25 -14.05 7.31 4.33
N ARG A 26 -13.90 6.33 5.24
CA ARG A 26 -14.78 5.14 5.26
C ARG A 26 -16.24 5.48 5.52
N VAL A 27 -16.52 6.37 6.47
CA VAL A 27 -17.89 6.83 6.75
C VAL A 27 -18.51 7.48 5.51
N LEU A 28 -17.76 8.33 4.81
CA LEU A 28 -18.21 8.94 3.56
C LEU A 28 -18.47 7.89 2.48
N LEU A 29 -17.56 6.93 2.29
CA LEU A 29 -17.75 5.85 1.32
C LEU A 29 -18.99 5.01 1.62
N THR A 30 -19.27 4.75 2.89
CA THR A 30 -20.47 4.02 3.30
C THR A 30 -21.73 4.85 3.15
N LYS A 31 -21.69 6.15 3.51
CA LYS A 31 -22.81 7.09 3.34
C LYS A 31 -23.26 7.18 1.88
N TYR A 32 -22.32 7.21 0.95
CA TYR A 32 -22.59 7.28 -0.49
C TYR A 32 -22.63 5.90 -1.17
N GLN A 33 -22.79 4.81 -0.41
CA GLN A 33 -22.93 3.43 -0.92
C GLN A 33 -21.76 2.91 -1.78
N PHE A 34 -20.60 3.58 -1.78
CA PHE A 34 -19.39 3.11 -2.43
C PHE A 34 -18.70 1.98 -1.65
N HIS A 35 -19.00 1.82 -0.37
CA HIS A 35 -18.46 0.75 0.47
C HIS A 35 -19.50 0.21 1.45
N HIS A 36 -19.68 -1.11 1.48
CA HIS A 36 -20.63 -1.74 2.40
C HIS A 36 -20.22 -1.52 3.87
N PRO A 37 -21.14 -1.20 4.81
CA PRO A 37 -20.81 -0.96 6.22
C PRO A 37 -20.00 -2.09 6.87
N ASN A 38 -20.34 -3.34 6.54
CA ASN A 38 -19.68 -4.54 7.07
C ASN A 38 -18.51 -5.03 6.20
N SER A 39 -18.09 -4.26 5.19
CA SER A 39 -16.92 -4.63 4.38
C SER A 39 -15.63 -4.39 5.17
N ALA A 40 -14.64 -5.25 4.95
CA ALA A 40 -13.36 -5.19 5.66
C ALA A 40 -12.64 -3.86 5.40
N THR A 41 -12.03 -3.31 6.45
CA THR A 41 -11.32 -2.03 6.45
C THR A 41 -10.14 -2.00 5.48
N GLU A 42 -9.43 -3.12 5.33
CA GLU A 42 -8.23 -3.24 4.48
C GLU A 42 -8.58 -3.05 3.00
N ARG A 43 -9.80 -3.44 2.59
CA ARG A 43 -10.25 -3.34 1.19
C ARG A 43 -10.27 -1.92 0.69
N VAL A 44 -10.40 -0.92 1.56
CA VAL A 44 -10.38 0.49 1.18
C VAL A 44 -9.04 0.86 0.54
N THR A 45 -7.95 0.39 1.14
CA THR A 45 -6.57 0.71 0.72
C THR A 45 -5.94 -0.33 -0.21
N LEU A 46 -6.47 -1.56 -0.23
CA LEU A 46 -5.94 -2.60 -1.11
C LEU A 46 -6.10 -2.20 -2.59
N PRO A 47 -5.13 -2.57 -3.46
CA PRO A 47 -5.25 -2.33 -4.91
C PRO A 47 -6.51 -2.97 -5.50
N ARG A 48 -7.05 -2.35 -6.56
CA ARG A 48 -8.24 -2.87 -7.25
C ARG A 48 -8.00 -4.25 -7.88
N ALA A 49 -6.78 -4.51 -8.35
CA ALA A 49 -6.38 -5.81 -8.89
C ALA A 49 -6.53 -6.96 -7.87
N GLU A 50 -6.42 -6.65 -6.58
CA GLU A 50 -6.57 -7.61 -5.47
C GLU A 50 -7.97 -7.53 -4.82
N GLY A 51 -8.96 -6.94 -5.49
CA GLY A 51 -10.34 -6.86 -4.99
C GLY A 51 -10.61 -5.75 -3.95
N GLY A 52 -9.68 -4.80 -3.81
CA GLY A 52 -9.85 -3.58 -3.01
C GLY A 52 -10.46 -2.39 -3.76
N ARG A 53 -10.35 -1.20 -3.18
CA ARG A 53 -10.82 0.08 -3.75
C ARG A 53 -9.68 0.94 -4.31
N GLY A 54 -8.44 0.66 -3.92
CA GLY A 54 -7.23 1.34 -4.38
C GLY A 54 -7.08 2.76 -3.85
N LEU A 55 -7.67 3.06 -2.68
CA LEU A 55 -7.38 4.34 -2.01
C LEU A 55 -5.99 4.30 -1.37
N VAL A 56 -5.42 5.48 -1.19
CA VAL A 56 -4.11 5.61 -0.57
C VAL A 56 -4.23 5.36 0.93
N ASP A 57 -3.35 4.51 1.44
CA ASP A 57 -3.13 4.31 2.87
C ASP A 57 -2.35 5.50 3.45
N LEU A 58 -3.01 6.30 4.30
CA LEU A 58 -2.43 7.56 4.77
C LEU A 58 -1.30 7.32 5.75
N ARG A 59 -1.43 6.30 6.60
CA ARG A 59 -0.38 5.90 7.55
C ARG A 59 0.88 5.48 6.80
N ARG A 60 0.74 4.59 5.81
CA ARG A 60 1.87 4.14 4.98
C ARG A 60 2.49 5.31 4.20
N LEU A 61 1.67 6.19 3.64
CA LEU A 61 2.12 7.35 2.89
C LEU A 61 2.90 8.34 3.78
N TYR A 62 2.40 8.61 4.99
CA TYR A 62 3.06 9.46 5.98
C TYR A 62 4.45 8.92 6.32
N SER A 63 4.54 7.64 6.73
CA SER A 63 5.83 7.03 7.06
C SER A 63 6.81 7.05 5.88
N LYS A 64 6.34 6.78 4.66
CA LYS A 64 7.15 6.83 3.44
C LYS A 64 7.69 8.22 3.16
N LEU A 65 6.86 9.24 3.33
CA LEU A 65 7.25 10.62 3.07
C LEU A 65 8.24 11.14 4.10
N ILE A 66 8.00 10.91 5.39
CA ILE A 66 8.94 11.28 6.47
C ILE A 66 10.30 10.62 6.23
N LYS A 67 10.31 9.31 5.96
CA LYS A 67 11.53 8.56 5.66
C LYS A 67 12.28 9.12 4.46
N ASN A 68 11.58 9.43 3.38
CA ASN A 68 12.19 10.00 2.19
C ASN A 68 12.81 11.37 2.45
N LEU A 69 12.15 12.21 3.25
CA LEU A 69 12.67 13.52 3.65
C LEU A 69 13.89 13.38 4.56
N GLN A 70 13.84 12.52 5.58
CA GLN A 70 15.00 12.20 6.42
C GLN A 70 16.19 11.76 5.57
N ASN A 71 15.98 10.78 4.68
CA ASN A 71 17.02 10.31 3.77
C ASN A 71 17.55 11.43 2.87
N TYR A 72 16.70 12.34 2.41
CA TYR A 72 17.12 13.48 1.59
C TYR A 72 18.08 14.41 2.37
N PHE A 73 17.71 14.82 3.59
CA PHE A 73 18.56 15.69 4.41
C PHE A 73 19.86 15.01 4.85
N LEU A 74 19.79 13.74 5.25
CA LEU A 74 20.94 12.98 5.73
C LEU A 74 21.88 12.55 4.59
N SER A 75 21.37 12.24 3.39
CA SER A 75 22.24 11.90 2.24
C SER A 75 23.02 13.10 1.68
N LYS A 76 22.61 14.32 2.03
CA LYS A 76 23.23 15.58 1.58
C LYS A 76 24.13 16.23 2.62
N GLU A 77 24.69 15.43 3.53
CA GLU A 77 25.65 15.88 4.55
C GLU A 77 26.88 16.63 4.02
N SER A 78 27.17 16.58 2.71
CA SER A 78 28.25 17.37 2.09
C SER A 78 27.97 18.88 2.05
N SER A 79 26.72 19.31 2.21
CA SER A 79 26.33 20.72 2.22
C SER A 79 26.31 21.27 3.65
N PRO A 80 27.04 22.37 3.95
CA PRO A 80 27.00 23.01 5.28
C PRO A 80 25.60 23.41 5.72
N LEU A 81 24.75 23.82 4.78
CA LEU A 81 23.35 24.19 5.06
C LEU A 81 22.55 22.99 5.59
N HIS A 82 22.71 21.82 4.98
CA HIS A 82 21.98 20.62 5.38
C HIS A 82 22.45 20.16 6.77
N GLN A 83 23.75 20.26 7.08
CA GLN A 83 24.27 19.97 8.42
C GLN A 83 23.67 20.90 9.47
N ILE A 84 23.64 22.21 9.21
CA ILE A 84 23.05 23.19 10.13
C ILE A 84 21.56 22.89 10.35
N VAL A 85 20.80 22.59 9.29
CA VAL A 85 19.38 22.25 9.39
C VAL A 85 19.16 20.97 10.20
N THR A 86 19.95 19.92 9.95
CA THR A 86 19.90 18.66 10.70
C THR A 86 20.20 18.86 12.18
N LEU A 87 21.19 19.69 12.51
CA LEU A 87 21.53 20.01 13.90
C LEU A 87 20.48 20.89 14.59
N ALA A 88 19.82 21.78 13.83
CA ALA A 88 18.80 22.67 14.37
C ALA A 88 17.46 21.95 14.66
N ASP A 89 17.15 20.89 13.92
CA ASP A 89 15.91 20.12 14.11
C ASP A 89 16.04 19.09 15.26
N ASN A 90 15.92 19.61 16.48
CA ASN A 90 15.87 18.84 17.72
C ASN A 90 14.43 18.40 18.05
N GLY A 91 13.79 17.69 17.10
CA GLY A 91 12.42 17.20 17.25
C GLY A 91 11.34 18.29 17.18
N TYR A 92 11.63 19.45 16.61
CA TYR A 92 10.61 20.49 16.38
C TYR A 92 9.71 20.14 15.22
N THR A 93 10.27 19.51 14.18
CA THR A 93 9.51 18.99 13.05
C THR A 93 9.19 17.50 13.24
N PRO A 94 8.30 16.93 12.41
CA PRO A 94 8.04 15.50 12.39
C PRO A 94 9.22 14.65 11.88
N LEU A 95 10.25 15.27 11.29
CA LEU A 95 11.41 14.57 10.72
C LEU A 95 12.41 14.19 11.82
N ASP A 96 12.51 15.00 12.87
CA ASP A 96 13.40 14.78 14.01
C ASP A 96 14.84 14.42 13.59
N LEU A 97 15.42 15.27 12.73
CA LEU A 97 16.65 14.95 12.00
C LEU A 97 17.87 14.70 12.91
N LEU A 98 17.92 15.35 14.08
CA LEU A 98 19.03 15.18 15.02
C LEU A 98 19.08 13.76 15.61
N HIS A 99 17.92 13.19 15.92
CA HIS A 99 17.80 11.87 16.53
C HIS A 99 17.55 10.76 15.51
N SER A 100 17.18 11.09 14.27
CA SER A 100 16.84 10.12 13.23
C SER A 100 18.06 9.45 12.57
N LYS A 101 19.21 9.30 13.23
CA LYS A 101 20.40 8.66 12.61
C LYS A 101 20.31 7.13 12.53
N GLU A 102 19.38 6.52 13.25
CA GLU A 102 19.21 5.06 13.37
C GLU A 102 17.82 4.60 12.89
N VAL A 103 17.41 4.95 11.67
CA VAL A 103 16.04 4.62 11.22
C VAL A 103 15.98 3.28 10.50
N GLU A 104 15.35 2.30 11.13
CA GLU A 104 14.95 1.01 10.55
C GLU A 104 14.28 1.17 9.17
N PRO A 105 14.80 0.55 8.09
CA PRO A 105 14.28 0.71 6.74
C PRO A 105 12.78 0.39 6.68
N LEU A 106 12.05 1.15 5.85
CA LEU A 106 10.64 0.83 5.65
C LEU A 106 10.53 -0.53 4.96
N VAL A 107 9.65 -1.39 5.49
CA VAL A 107 9.22 -2.64 4.87
C VAL A 107 8.92 -2.38 3.39
N ALA A 108 9.37 -3.26 2.49
CA ALA A 108 9.14 -3.09 1.05
C ALA A 108 7.64 -3.02 0.71
N ASP A 109 7.26 -2.28 -0.34
CA ASP A 109 5.85 -2.10 -0.71
C ASP A 109 5.14 -3.45 -0.99
N ALA A 110 5.85 -4.43 -1.57
CA ALA A 110 5.33 -5.77 -1.82
C ALA A 110 5.05 -6.55 -0.53
N GLU A 111 5.94 -6.45 0.46
CA GLU A 111 5.78 -7.13 1.74
C GLU A 111 4.67 -6.49 2.58
N TYR A 112 4.58 -5.16 2.56
CA TYR A 112 3.46 -4.42 3.19
C TYR A 112 2.10 -4.87 2.62
N LEU A 113 2.03 -4.98 1.28
CA LEU A 113 0.83 -5.44 0.59
C LEU A 113 0.48 -6.89 0.98
N LYS A 114 1.48 -7.79 1.02
CA LYS A 114 1.28 -9.18 1.44
C LYS A 114 0.72 -9.27 2.86
N THR A 115 1.24 -8.46 3.78
CA THR A 115 0.72 -8.37 5.16
C THR A 115 -0.75 -7.92 5.18
N LYS A 116 -1.12 -6.89 4.40
CA LYS A 116 -2.53 -6.47 4.29
C LYS A 116 -3.44 -7.52 3.67
N LEU A 117 -2.97 -8.25 2.67
CA LEU A 117 -3.73 -9.35 2.08
C LEU A 117 -3.95 -10.47 3.10
N ASN A 118 -2.92 -10.83 3.87
CA ASN A 118 -3.03 -11.84 4.92
C ASN A 118 -4.00 -11.40 6.03
N GLN A 119 -3.95 -10.14 6.45
CA GLN A 119 -4.88 -9.57 7.43
C GLN A 119 -6.32 -9.57 6.93
N TRP A 120 -6.52 -9.36 5.63
CA TRP A 120 -7.85 -9.44 5.03
C TRP A 120 -8.32 -10.90 4.90
N ALA A 121 -7.45 -11.80 4.48
CA ALA A 121 -7.72 -13.23 4.28
C ALA A 121 -8.04 -13.96 5.59
N SER A 122 -7.44 -13.54 6.71
CA SER A 122 -7.71 -14.13 8.03
C SER A 122 -9.10 -13.79 8.58
N LYS A 123 -9.83 -12.84 7.99
CA LYS A 123 -11.16 -12.44 8.48
C LYS A 123 -12.23 -13.47 8.10
N PRO A 124 -13.09 -13.88 9.05
CA PRO A 124 -13.95 -15.06 8.95
C PRO A 124 -14.99 -15.01 7.82
N LEU A 125 -15.31 -13.83 7.29
CA LEU A 125 -16.35 -13.68 6.28
C LEU A 125 -15.88 -13.92 4.83
N HIS A 126 -14.57 -14.05 4.55
CA HIS A 126 -14.04 -13.94 3.17
C HIS A 126 -13.11 -15.06 2.69
N GLY A 127 -12.76 -16.05 3.53
CA GLY A 127 -12.06 -17.27 3.09
C GLY A 127 -12.79 -18.03 1.97
N ARG A 128 -14.09 -17.77 1.77
CA ARG A 128 -14.91 -18.38 0.71
C ARG A 128 -14.72 -17.75 -0.68
N ILE A 129 -14.26 -16.49 -0.78
CA ILE A 129 -14.05 -15.79 -2.08
C ILE A 129 -12.60 -15.91 -2.56
N GLN A 130 -11.62 -15.89 -1.66
CA GLN A 130 -10.21 -16.07 -2.03
C GLN A 130 -9.98 -17.44 -2.70
N PHE A 131 -10.60 -18.50 -2.17
CA PHE A 131 -10.59 -19.82 -2.80
C PHE A 131 -11.16 -19.79 -4.23
N VAL A 132 -12.20 -18.98 -4.48
CA VAL A 132 -12.78 -18.84 -5.82
C VAL A 132 -11.86 -18.06 -6.77
N VAL A 133 -11.19 -17.01 -6.28
CA VAL A 133 -10.24 -16.20 -7.07
C VAL A 133 -8.96 -16.98 -7.37
N ASP A 134 -8.40 -17.71 -6.41
CA ASP A 134 -7.21 -18.54 -6.60
C ASP A 134 -7.53 -19.78 -7.46
N ALA A 135 -8.71 -20.38 -7.29
CA ALA A 135 -9.19 -21.43 -8.18
C ALA A 135 -9.54 -20.92 -9.60
N ALA A 136 -9.83 -19.63 -9.77
CA ALA A 136 -10.02 -19.01 -11.10
C ALA A 136 -8.66 -18.73 -11.77
N LYS A 137 -7.68 -18.22 -11.02
CA LYS A 137 -6.29 -18.01 -11.49
C LYS A 137 -5.61 -19.33 -11.88
N GLY A 138 -5.86 -20.41 -11.15
CA GLY A 138 -5.39 -21.75 -11.50
C GLY A 138 -6.12 -22.38 -12.69
N ARG A 139 -7.41 -22.07 -12.90
CA ARG A 139 -8.15 -22.53 -14.08
C ARG A 139 -7.71 -21.84 -15.37
N THR A 140 -7.33 -20.56 -15.32
CA THR A 140 -6.88 -19.83 -16.52
C THR A 140 -5.60 -20.41 -17.14
N SER A 141 -4.67 -20.97 -16.34
CA SER A 141 -3.48 -21.64 -16.91
C SER A 141 -3.84 -22.96 -17.58
N ILE A 142 -4.72 -23.76 -16.97
CA ILE A 142 -5.17 -25.05 -17.52
C ILE A 142 -5.92 -24.83 -18.85
N PHE A 143 -6.73 -23.77 -18.96
CA PHE A 143 -7.41 -23.43 -20.23
C PHE A 143 -6.44 -22.92 -21.31
N GLN A 144 -5.38 -22.19 -20.95
CA GLN A 144 -4.35 -21.79 -21.92
C GLN A 144 -3.52 -22.99 -22.41
N ASP A 145 -3.17 -23.92 -21.52
CA ASP A 145 -2.43 -25.14 -21.87
C ASP A 145 -3.27 -26.08 -22.75
N LEU A 146 -4.58 -26.18 -22.51
CA LEU A 146 -5.51 -26.94 -23.36
C LEU A 146 -5.65 -26.33 -24.76
N ILE A 147 -5.73 -24.99 -24.88
CA ILE A 147 -5.85 -24.30 -26.17
C ILE A 147 -4.56 -24.45 -27.01
N VAL A 148 -3.39 -24.36 -26.38
CA VAL A 148 -2.09 -24.56 -27.06
C VAL A 148 -1.94 -26.01 -27.54
N ASN A 149 -2.41 -26.99 -26.77
CA ASN A 149 -2.29 -28.41 -27.13
C ASN A 149 -3.28 -28.81 -28.26
N THR A 150 -4.50 -28.26 -28.27
CA THR A 150 -5.45 -28.50 -29.38
C THR A 150 -4.98 -27.94 -30.72
N ASN A 151 -4.26 -26.81 -30.73
CA ASN A 151 -3.71 -26.25 -31.96
C ASN A 151 -2.51 -27.05 -32.49
N LYS A 152 -1.74 -27.69 -31.59
CA LYS A 152 -0.61 -28.56 -31.96
C LYS A 152 -1.06 -29.88 -32.58
N ILE A 153 -2.15 -30.46 -32.08
CA ILE A 153 -2.76 -31.68 -32.61
C ILE A 153 -3.42 -31.42 -33.98
N ASN A 154 -4.13 -30.30 -34.15
CA ASN A 154 -4.73 -29.93 -35.43
C ASN A 154 -3.69 -29.58 -36.52
N PHE A 155 -2.49 -29.12 -36.13
CA PHE A 155 -1.38 -28.89 -37.06
C PHE A 155 -0.72 -30.20 -37.52
N MET A 156 -0.66 -31.24 -36.68
CA MET A 156 -0.14 -32.56 -37.07
C MET A 156 -1.11 -33.34 -38.00
N MET A 157 -2.42 -33.14 -37.87
CA MET A 157 -3.44 -33.84 -38.69
C MET A 157 -3.63 -33.23 -40.09
N LYS A 158 -3.04 -32.08 -40.40
CA LYS A 158 -3.14 -31.41 -41.73
C LYS A 158 -1.92 -31.61 -42.63
N LYS A 159 -0.98 -32.50 -42.27
CA LYS A 159 0.25 -32.78 -43.03
C LYS A 159 0.36 -34.22 -43.55
N SER A 160 -0.76 -34.93 -43.68
CA SER A 160 -0.85 -36.21 -44.39
C SER A 160 -1.56 -36.05 -45.73
#